data_AF-A0A015L962-F1
#
_entry.id   AF-A0A015L962-F1
#
_cell.length_a   1.000
_cell.length_b   1.000
_cell.length_c   1.000
_cell.angle_alpha   90.00
_cell.angle_beta   90.00
_cell.angle_gamma   90.00
#
_symmetry.space_group_name_H-M   'P 1'
#
loop_
_entity.id
_entity.type
_entity.pdbx_description
1 polymer ?
#
loop_
_entity_poly.entity_id
_entity_poly.type
_entity_poly.pdbx_seq_one_letter_code
_entity_poly.pdbx_strand_id
1 'polypeptide(L)'
;MVFIGNDPLLSYQDDTCRRDSSKIDDNPLEWYHVGIASTFIIINSVISISFGLNLGTSLFVSAVRCVVQLTLMGLVLEDVFKAQNPYIVFAMIFVLVFLGANEIVLNKSKKRHAGMYLSVLLSLGVSTMIIGTIGSRFSLNQGKFWDPRIFVPTMGMLLGNGMSAIAVATSYALNQLSEQKEMIEMYLSFGASRWEAGRPVAVEAIRLAMLPTINAMSIIGLIAIPGMMTGQIIGGAPIMDAVKYQQIIMFMISASTALGVLSSIFVCMFTCIDNSHRLRNDRISSSKPWIFAKKDEFLNNIKRGIIGLKNILLCCFIKKVDVEEESLGLLSSRN
;
A
#
# COMPACT_ATOMS: atom_id res chain seq x y z
N MET A 1 -5.78 42.06 -43.50
CA MET A 1 -6.35 43.23 -42.79
C MET A 1 -6.71 42.70 -41.42
N VAL A 2 -5.94 42.86 -40.35
CA VAL A 2 -5.31 44.07 -39.81
C VAL A 2 -3.92 43.74 -39.24
N PHE A 3 -3.01 44.70 -39.33
CA PHE A 3 -1.62 44.70 -38.87
C PHE A 3 -1.50 45.20 -37.41
N ILE A 4 -0.28 44.99 -36.86
CA ILE A 4 0.39 45.71 -35.73
C ILE A 4 0.12 45.08 -34.34
N GLY A 5 1.10 44.80 -33.47
CA GLY A 5 2.48 45.29 -33.41
C GLY A 5 3.44 44.32 -32.72
N ASN A 6 4.69 44.43 -33.14
CA ASN A 6 5.84 43.79 -32.54
C ASN A 6 6.29 44.71 -31.40
N ASP A 7 5.68 44.58 -30.22
CA ASP A 7 6.02 45.40 -29.05
C ASP A 7 7.27 44.84 -28.36
N PRO A 8 8.41 45.56 -28.32
CA PRO A 8 9.62 45.11 -27.64
C PRO A 8 9.51 45.16 -26.11
N LEU A 9 8.35 45.54 -25.56
CA LEU A 9 8.09 45.58 -24.12
C LEU A 9 7.54 44.26 -23.57
N LEU A 10 7.02 43.36 -24.41
CA LEU A 10 6.54 42.05 -23.95
C LEU A 10 7.69 41.06 -23.73
N SER A 11 8.85 41.24 -24.37
CA SER A 11 10.05 40.42 -24.14
C SER A 11 10.84 40.86 -22.90
N TYR A 12 10.76 42.12 -22.48
CA TYR A 12 11.46 42.61 -21.30
C TYR A 12 10.78 42.19 -19.98
N GLN A 13 9.45 42.07 -19.98
CA GLN A 13 8.69 41.61 -18.81
C GLN A 13 8.87 40.10 -18.56
N ASP A 14 9.14 39.30 -19.60
CA ASP A 14 9.28 37.84 -19.50
C ASP A 14 10.63 37.44 -18.86
N ASP A 15 11.69 38.24 -19.07
CA ASP A 15 13.02 37.98 -18.50
C ASP A 15 13.18 38.40 -17.02
N THR A 16 12.36 39.35 -16.55
CA THR A 16 12.41 39.83 -15.15
C THR A 16 11.66 38.89 -14.21
N CYS A 17 10.54 38.31 -14.63
CA CYS A 17 9.84 37.25 -13.88
C CYS A 17 10.61 35.91 -13.84
N ARG A 18 11.52 35.67 -14.79
CA ARG A 18 12.28 34.40 -14.88
C ARG A 18 13.50 34.34 -13.95
N ARG A 19 14.01 35.48 -13.48
CA ARG A 19 15.19 35.52 -12.58
C ARG A 19 14.84 35.31 -11.11
N ASP A 20 13.65 35.68 -10.67
CA ASP A 20 13.30 35.69 -9.24
C ASP A 20 12.77 34.34 -8.71
N SER A 21 12.38 33.41 -9.58
CA SER A 21 11.96 32.05 -9.20
C SER A 21 13.11 31.11 -8.85
N SER A 22 14.36 31.58 -8.87
CA SER A 22 15.58 30.77 -8.73
C SER A 22 16.22 30.76 -7.35
N LYS A 23 15.57 31.31 -6.32
CA LYS A 23 16.01 31.20 -4.93
C LYS A 23 14.89 30.70 -4.04
N ILE A 24 14.53 29.43 -4.22
CA ILE A 24 14.02 28.67 -3.09
C ILE A 24 15.27 28.43 -2.22
N ASP A 25 15.24 28.87 -0.96
CA ASP A 25 16.29 28.53 0.01
C ASP A 25 16.23 27.01 0.25
N ASP A 26 16.90 26.25 -0.61
CA ASP A 26 16.92 24.79 -0.61
C ASP A 26 17.81 24.29 0.52
N ASN A 27 17.39 24.51 1.77
CA ASN A 27 18.00 23.82 2.90
C ASN A 27 17.79 22.31 2.69
N PRO A 28 18.87 21.50 2.64
CA PRO A 28 18.76 20.08 2.36
C PRO A 28 17.94 19.40 3.46
N LEU A 29 17.08 18.46 3.06
CA LEU A 29 16.25 17.71 4.00
C LEU A 29 17.14 16.84 4.91
N GLU A 30 17.33 17.30 6.15
CA GLU A 30 18.02 16.55 7.19
C GLU A 30 17.12 15.50 7.88
N TRP A 31 17.76 14.51 8.51
CA TRP A 31 17.09 13.44 9.26
C TRP A 31 16.19 13.96 10.39
N TYR A 32 16.46 15.16 10.92
CA TYR A 32 15.62 15.79 11.94
C TYR A 32 14.19 16.09 11.43
N HIS A 33 14.02 16.46 10.15
CA HIS A 33 12.69 16.69 9.58
C HIS A 33 11.86 15.40 9.53
N VAL A 34 12.51 14.26 9.24
CA VAL A 34 11.88 12.93 9.31
C VAL A 34 11.46 12.62 10.75
N GLY A 35 12.29 12.98 11.73
CA GLY A 35 11.99 12.85 13.16
C GLY A 35 10.76 13.67 13.58
N ILE A 36 10.68 14.94 13.15
CA ILE A 36 9.50 15.79 13.39
C ILE A 36 8.24 15.13 12.81
N ALA A 37 8.26 14.73 11.53
CA ALA A 37 7.12 14.10 10.88
C ALA A 37 6.68 12.79 11.56
N SER A 38 7.64 12.02 12.07
CA SER A 38 7.38 10.77 12.81
C SER A 38 6.58 11.00 14.11
N THR A 39 6.65 12.20 14.69
CA THR A 39 5.89 12.57 15.91
C THR A 39 4.39 12.52 15.67
N PHE A 40 3.91 12.84 14.46
CA PHE A 40 2.49 12.73 14.11
C PHE A 40 1.98 11.28 14.20
N ILE A 41 2.82 10.31 13.85
CA ILE A 41 2.47 8.88 13.96
C ILE A 41 2.41 8.45 15.43
N ILE A 42 3.32 8.97 16.26
CA ILE A 42 3.33 8.71 17.71
C ILE A 42 2.04 9.24 18.34
N ILE A 43 1.63 10.47 18.01
CA ILE A 43 0.38 11.06 18.50
C ILE A 43 -0.81 10.18 18.12
N ASN A 44 -0.93 9.77 16.85
CA ASN A 44 -1.99 8.86 16.41
C ASN A 44 -1.96 7.51 17.15
N SER A 45 -0.77 7.01 17.45
CA SER A 45 -0.61 5.75 18.20
C SER A 45 -1.10 5.89 19.64
N VAL A 46 -0.79 7.01 20.31
CA VAL A 46 -1.27 7.33 21.67
C VAL A 46 -2.79 7.47 21.70
N ILE A 47 -3.36 8.19 20.73
CA ILE A 47 -4.81 8.33 20.59
C ILE A 47 -5.48 6.96 20.40
N SER A 48 -4.95 6.12 19.51
CA SER A 48 -5.49 4.76 19.28
C SER A 48 -5.48 3.89 20.54
N ILE A 49 -4.45 4.01 21.37
CA ILE A 49 -4.36 3.31 22.66
C ILE A 49 -5.38 3.87 23.65
N SER A 50 -5.55 5.19 23.69
CA SER A 50 -6.53 5.86 24.56
C SER A 50 -7.96 5.38 24.26
N PHE A 51 -8.33 5.30 22.98
CA PHE A 51 -9.64 4.84 22.54
C PHE A 51 -9.78 3.31 22.42
N GLY A 52 -8.73 2.52 22.70
CA GLY A 52 -8.79 1.06 22.69
C GLY A 52 -8.90 0.40 21.31
N LEU A 53 -8.59 1.11 20.21
CA LEU A 53 -8.76 0.64 18.82
C LEU A 53 -7.80 -0.51 18.43
N ASN A 54 -6.82 -0.86 19.27
CA ASN A 54 -5.78 -1.85 18.97
C ASN A 54 -4.95 -1.57 17.69
N LEU A 55 -5.01 -0.37 17.12
CA LEU A 55 -4.27 0.01 15.91
C LEU A 55 -2.89 0.61 16.21
N GLY A 56 -2.70 1.21 17.40
CA GLY A 56 -1.47 1.95 17.73
C GLY A 56 -0.18 1.15 17.54
N THR A 57 -0.14 -0.11 18.01
CA THR A 57 1.05 -0.95 17.82
C THR A 57 1.25 -1.37 16.37
N SER A 58 0.17 -1.62 15.62
CA SER A 58 0.27 -1.93 14.19
C SER A 58 0.74 -0.73 13.38
N LEU A 59 0.31 0.48 13.74
CA LEU A 59 0.72 1.71 13.09
C LEU A 59 2.20 2.01 13.35
N PHE A 60 2.64 1.88 14.60
CA PHE A 60 4.04 2.08 14.98
C PHE A 60 4.98 1.10 14.28
N VAL A 61 4.66 -0.21 14.29
CA VAL A 61 5.47 -1.22 13.60
C VAL A 61 5.52 -0.97 12.09
N SER A 62 4.40 -0.58 11.48
CA SER A 62 4.36 -0.21 10.06
C SER A 62 5.19 1.03 9.76
N ALA A 63 5.20 2.03 10.65
CA ALA A 63 5.98 3.25 10.48
C ALA A 63 7.49 2.99 10.56
N VAL A 64 7.95 2.23 11.57
CA VAL A 64 9.35 1.82 11.69
C VAL A 64 9.78 1.01 10.45
N ARG A 65 8.94 0.06 10.02
CA ARG A 65 9.19 -0.71 8.80
C ARG A 65 9.26 0.20 7.57
N CYS A 66 8.40 1.21 7.45
CA CYS A 66 8.40 2.17 6.36
C CYS A 66 9.73 2.93 6.27
N VAL A 67 10.20 3.50 7.40
CA VAL A 67 11.48 4.23 7.45
C VAL A 67 12.63 3.32 7.01
N VAL A 68 12.76 2.13 7.62
CA VAL A 68 13.83 1.19 7.30
C VAL A 68 13.78 0.76 5.82
N GLN A 69 12.59 0.43 5.30
CA GLN A 69 12.44 -0.04 3.92
C GLN A 69 12.72 1.04 2.89
N LEU A 70 12.27 2.28 3.12
CA LEU A 70 12.54 3.39 2.21
C LEU A 70 14.02 3.77 2.21
N THR A 71 14.67 3.80 3.38
CA THR A 71 16.12 4.06 3.46
C THR A 71 16.92 2.98 2.74
N LEU A 72 16.62 1.70 2.99
CA LEU A 72 17.28 0.59 2.30
C LEU A 72 17.07 0.65 0.79
N MET A 73 15.85 0.94 0.34
CA MET A 73 15.55 1.06 -1.08
C MET A 73 16.32 2.20 -1.74
N GLY A 74 16.46 3.35 -1.06
CA GLY A 74 17.26 4.47 -1.54
C GLY A 74 18.73 4.09 -1.78
N LEU A 75 19.33 3.34 -0.85
CA LEU A 75 20.71 2.86 -0.97
C LEU A 75 20.88 1.85 -2.11
N VAL A 76 19.94 0.91 -2.26
CA VAL A 76 20.02 -0.15 -3.29
C VAL A 76 19.77 0.41 -4.69
N LEU A 77 18.86 1.38 -4.83
CA LEU A 77 18.45 1.88 -6.15
C LEU A 77 19.58 2.58 -6.91
N GLU A 78 20.47 3.29 -6.21
CA GLU A 78 21.60 3.98 -6.85
C GLU A 78 22.52 2.99 -7.59
N ASP A 79 22.86 1.88 -6.94
CA ASP A 79 23.72 0.84 -7.51
C ASP A 79 23.03 0.12 -8.69
N VAL A 80 21.72 -0.15 -8.56
CA VAL A 80 20.92 -0.76 -9.63
C VAL A 80 20.86 0.15 -10.85
N PHE A 81 20.73 1.46 -10.65
CA PHE A 81 20.68 2.44 -11.74
C PHE A 81 22.02 2.58 -12.46
N LYS A 82 23.14 2.50 -11.72
CA LYS A 82 24.50 2.52 -12.29
C LYS A 82 24.81 1.27 -13.10
N ALA A 83 24.33 0.10 -12.67
CA ALA A 83 24.68 -1.16 -13.30
C ALA A 83 24.14 -1.32 -14.73
N GLN A 84 23.03 -0.65 -15.08
CA GLN A 84 22.37 -0.67 -16.40
C GLN A 84 22.20 -2.08 -17.03
N ASN A 85 22.19 -3.13 -16.21
CA ASN A 85 22.18 -4.51 -16.65
C ASN A 85 20.75 -5.08 -16.53
N PRO A 86 20.14 -5.58 -17.62
CA PRO A 86 18.78 -6.12 -17.60
C PRO A 86 18.62 -7.27 -16.60
N TYR A 87 19.64 -8.11 -16.40
CA TYR A 87 19.57 -9.23 -15.47
C TYR A 87 19.38 -8.77 -14.01
N ILE A 88 20.02 -7.66 -13.62
CA ILE A 88 19.88 -7.09 -12.28
C ILE A 88 18.48 -6.51 -12.08
N VAL A 89 17.94 -5.84 -13.10
CA VAL A 89 16.58 -5.28 -13.08
C VAL A 89 15.54 -6.39 -12.93
N PHE A 90 15.64 -7.47 -13.72
CA PHE A 90 14.74 -8.61 -13.60
C PHE A 90 14.88 -9.34 -12.27
N ALA A 91 16.11 -9.52 -11.78
CA ALA A 91 16.34 -10.10 -10.45
C ALA A 91 15.70 -9.25 -9.35
N MET A 92 15.83 -7.92 -9.43
CA MET A 92 15.20 -7.00 -8.48
C MET A 92 13.68 -7.11 -8.52
N ILE A 93 13.06 -7.13 -9.70
CA ILE A 93 11.62 -7.28 -9.84
C ILE A 93 11.16 -8.64 -9.31
N PHE A 94 11.91 -9.70 -9.58
CA PHE A 94 11.63 -11.02 -9.03
C PHE A 94 11.63 -11.00 -7.50
N VAL A 95 12.62 -10.34 -6.88
CA VAL A 95 12.66 -10.13 -5.42
C VAL A 95 11.44 -9.34 -4.94
N LEU A 96 11.05 -8.26 -5.63
CA LEU A 96 9.86 -7.49 -5.26
C LEU A 96 8.57 -8.32 -5.34
N VAL A 97 8.40 -9.12 -6.39
CA VAL A 97 7.26 -10.05 -6.53
C VAL A 97 7.27 -11.08 -5.41
N PHE A 98 8.43 -11.67 -5.12
CA PHE A 98 8.60 -12.67 -4.07
C PHE A 98 8.25 -12.11 -2.69
N LEU A 99 8.75 -10.90 -2.37
CA LEU A 99 8.42 -10.19 -1.13
C LEU A 99 6.94 -9.82 -1.06
N GLY A 100 6.36 -9.36 -2.16
CA GLY A 100 4.93 -9.03 -2.24
C GLY A 100 4.03 -10.24 -2.01
N ALA A 101 4.32 -11.38 -2.64
CA ALA A 101 3.59 -12.63 -2.43
C ALA A 101 3.69 -13.12 -0.98
N ASN A 102 4.88 -13.04 -0.38
CA ASN A 102 5.07 -13.38 1.04
C ASN A 102 4.26 -12.45 1.95
N GLU A 103 4.24 -11.14 1.69
CA GLU A 103 3.49 -10.17 2.47
C GLU A 103 1.98 -10.44 2.43
N ILE A 104 1.42 -10.77 1.26
CA ILE A 104 0.00 -11.13 1.11
C ILE A 104 -0.33 -12.35 1.95
N VAL A 105 0.42 -13.44 1.73
CA VAL A 105 0.12 -14.74 2.33
C VAL A 105 0.37 -14.73 3.82
N LEU A 106 1.47 -14.13 4.28
CA LEU A 106 1.86 -14.15 5.67
C LEU A 106 1.13 -13.08 6.48
N ASN A 107 1.08 -11.83 6.02
CA ASN A 107 0.66 -10.69 6.84
C ASN A 107 -0.75 -10.17 6.58
N LYS A 108 -1.28 -10.29 5.35
CA LYS A 108 -2.61 -9.76 5.03
C LYS A 108 -3.74 -10.79 5.09
N SER A 109 -3.46 -12.07 4.85
CA SER A 109 -4.52 -13.09 4.79
C SER A 109 -4.72 -13.85 6.11
N LYS A 110 -5.92 -13.74 6.69
CA LYS A 110 -6.31 -14.45 7.94
C LYS A 110 -6.64 -15.93 7.72
N LYS A 111 -7.17 -16.28 6.55
CA LYS A 111 -7.50 -17.64 6.12
C LYS A 111 -6.66 -17.98 4.90
N ARG A 112 -6.19 -19.22 4.77
CA ARG A 112 -5.37 -19.64 3.61
C ARG A 112 -5.97 -20.85 2.93
N HIS A 113 -5.79 -20.93 1.61
CA HIS A 113 -6.05 -22.14 0.84
C HIS A 113 -4.75 -22.86 0.48
N ALA A 114 -4.80 -24.17 0.24
CA ALA A 114 -3.66 -24.95 -0.22
C ALA A 114 -3.07 -24.37 -1.53
N GLY A 115 -1.76 -24.15 -1.58
CA GLY A 115 -1.12 -23.57 -2.77
C GLY A 115 -1.30 -22.06 -2.96
N MET A 116 -1.88 -21.34 -1.99
CA MET A 116 -2.12 -19.89 -2.08
C MET A 116 -0.87 -19.08 -2.42
N TYR A 117 0.29 -19.49 -1.89
CA TYR A 117 1.55 -18.81 -2.18
C TYR A 117 1.91 -18.84 -3.67
N LEU A 118 1.85 -20.02 -4.29
CA LEU A 118 2.16 -20.17 -5.71
C LEU A 118 1.11 -19.47 -6.58
N SER A 119 -0.17 -19.58 -6.20
CA SER A 119 -1.27 -18.89 -6.89
C SER A 119 -1.06 -17.38 -6.91
N VAL A 120 -0.80 -16.78 -5.73
CA VAL A 120 -0.60 -15.33 -5.59
C VAL A 120 0.68 -14.87 -6.28
N LEU A 121 1.77 -15.63 -6.16
CA LEU A 121 3.05 -15.30 -6.79
C LEU A 121 2.92 -15.30 -8.33
N LEU A 122 2.25 -16.31 -8.90
CA LEU A 122 2.02 -16.37 -10.34
C LEU A 122 1.02 -15.30 -10.79
N SER A 123 -0.10 -15.10 -10.09
CA SER A 123 -1.10 -14.10 -10.47
C SER A 123 -0.51 -12.69 -10.47
N LEU A 124 0.20 -12.32 -9.40
CA LEU A 124 0.81 -10.99 -9.24
C LEU A 124 2.02 -10.81 -10.17
N GLY A 125 2.88 -11.83 -10.27
CA GLY A 125 4.09 -11.80 -11.09
C GLY A 125 3.77 -11.72 -12.57
N VAL A 126 2.88 -12.59 -13.06
CA VAL A 126 2.50 -12.64 -14.48
C VAL A 126 1.73 -11.39 -14.88
N SER A 127 0.75 -10.92 -14.09
CA SER A 127 0.00 -9.71 -14.42
C SER A 127 0.91 -8.49 -14.51
N THR A 128 1.80 -8.33 -13.53
CA THR A 128 2.72 -7.18 -13.46
C THR A 128 3.78 -7.26 -14.54
N MET A 129 4.34 -8.44 -14.84
CA MET A 129 5.32 -8.60 -15.92
C MET A 129 4.72 -8.33 -17.30
N ILE A 130 3.52 -8.84 -17.58
CA ILE A 130 2.85 -8.62 -18.87
C ILE A 130 2.57 -7.13 -19.06
N ILE A 131 1.87 -6.50 -18.11
CA ILE A 131 1.47 -5.09 -18.23
C ILE A 131 2.68 -4.16 -18.11
N GLY A 132 3.63 -4.46 -17.23
CA GLY A 132 4.86 -3.70 -17.09
C GLY A 132 5.69 -3.71 -18.36
N THR A 133 5.95 -4.88 -18.95
CA THR A 133 6.80 -4.97 -20.16
C THR A 133 6.11 -4.32 -21.37
N ILE A 134 4.82 -4.60 -21.58
CA ILE A 134 4.06 -4.01 -22.69
C ILE A 134 3.90 -2.51 -22.49
N GLY A 135 3.52 -2.07 -21.29
CA GLY A 135 3.31 -0.66 -20.98
C GLY A 135 4.60 0.16 -21.07
N SER A 136 5.71 -0.35 -20.56
CA SER A 136 7.00 0.35 -20.67
C SER A 136 7.52 0.42 -22.10
N ARG A 137 7.34 -0.63 -22.91
CA ARG A 137 7.78 -0.61 -24.31
C ARG A 137 6.90 0.26 -25.20
N PHE A 138 5.58 0.09 -25.12
CA PHE A 138 4.63 0.70 -26.06
C PHE A 138 4.00 1.98 -25.50
N SER A 139 3.48 1.96 -24.28
CA SER A 139 2.77 3.12 -23.72
C SER A 139 3.72 4.25 -23.32
N LEU A 140 4.84 3.93 -22.67
CA LEU A 140 5.87 4.91 -22.29
C LEU A 140 6.85 5.23 -23.43
N ASN A 141 6.69 4.59 -24.60
CA ASN A 141 7.54 4.75 -25.78
C ASN A 141 9.06 4.69 -25.48
N GLN A 142 9.47 3.77 -24.61
CA GLN A 142 10.87 3.66 -24.24
C GLN A 142 11.62 2.82 -25.27
N GLY A 143 12.75 3.33 -25.75
CA GLY A 143 13.66 2.59 -26.63
C GLY A 143 14.15 1.29 -25.99
N LYS A 144 14.54 1.35 -24.71
CA LYS A 144 14.89 0.20 -23.87
C LYS A 144 13.83 0.07 -22.77
N PHE A 145 12.98 -0.94 -22.84
CA PHE A 145 11.91 -1.12 -21.85
C PHE A 145 12.42 -1.43 -20.43
N TRP A 146 13.69 -1.83 -20.30
CA TRP A 146 14.33 -2.19 -19.04
C TRP A 146 15.16 -1.05 -18.43
N ASP A 147 14.95 0.22 -18.80
CA ASP A 147 15.66 1.33 -18.12
C ASP A 147 15.34 1.26 -16.61
N PRO A 148 16.35 1.04 -15.74
CA PRO A 148 16.12 0.84 -14.32
C PRO A 148 15.36 1.99 -13.66
N ARG A 149 15.61 3.23 -14.11
CA ARG A 149 15.05 4.46 -13.50
C ARG A 149 13.56 4.58 -13.66
N ILE A 150 13.00 3.99 -14.71
CA ILE A 150 11.56 4.07 -14.99
C ILE A 150 10.90 2.72 -14.73
N PHE A 151 11.53 1.63 -15.14
CA PHE A 151 10.95 0.29 -15.04
C PHE A 151 10.81 -0.17 -13.59
N VAL A 152 11.83 0.00 -12.75
CA VAL A 152 11.79 -0.46 -11.35
C VAL A 152 10.71 0.27 -10.54
N PRO A 153 10.60 1.62 -10.55
CA PRO A 153 9.51 2.31 -9.86
C PRO A 153 8.14 1.97 -10.42
N THR A 154 8.02 1.82 -11.74
CA THR A 154 6.75 1.43 -12.40
C THR A 154 6.29 0.07 -11.90
N MET A 155 7.18 -0.93 -11.92
CA MET A 155 6.89 -2.26 -11.40
C MET A 155 6.56 -2.23 -9.91
N GLY A 156 7.28 -1.44 -9.11
CA GLY A 156 6.99 -1.25 -7.70
C GLY A 156 5.57 -0.73 -7.43
N MET A 157 5.10 0.25 -8.22
CA MET A 157 3.73 0.76 -8.09
C MET A 157 2.67 -0.25 -8.55
N LEU A 158 2.90 -0.97 -9.65
CA LEU A 158 1.99 -2.00 -10.14
C LEU A 158 1.86 -3.12 -9.09
N LEU A 159 2.99 -3.57 -8.54
CA LEU A 159 3.03 -4.58 -7.49
C LEU A 159 2.36 -4.09 -6.21
N GLY A 160 2.64 -2.88 -5.75
CA GLY A 160 2.07 -2.35 -4.50
C GLY A 160 0.54 -2.24 -4.53
N ASN A 161 -0.02 -1.74 -5.63
CA ASN A 161 -1.47 -1.64 -5.81
C ASN A 161 -2.10 -3.02 -6.02
N GLY A 162 -1.53 -3.84 -6.91
CA GLY A 162 -2.01 -5.19 -7.19
C GLY A 162 -1.99 -6.09 -5.96
N MET A 163 -0.93 -6.00 -5.14
CA MET A 163 -0.77 -6.75 -3.91
C MET A 163 -1.89 -6.46 -2.90
N SER A 164 -2.25 -5.19 -2.75
CA SER A 164 -3.31 -4.77 -1.84
C SER A 164 -4.69 -5.23 -2.32
N ALA A 165 -4.96 -5.13 -3.63
CA ALA A 165 -6.22 -5.58 -4.21
C ALA A 165 -6.38 -7.11 -4.14
N ILE A 166 -5.35 -7.89 -4.49
CA ILE A 166 -5.37 -9.36 -4.38
C ILE A 166 -5.61 -9.78 -2.92
N ALA A 167 -4.95 -9.14 -1.96
CA ALA A 167 -5.14 -9.45 -0.55
C ALA A 167 -6.60 -9.24 -0.09
N VAL A 168 -7.26 -8.16 -0.55
CA VAL A 168 -8.68 -7.91 -0.28
C VAL A 168 -9.56 -8.96 -0.96
N ALA A 169 -9.34 -9.21 -2.26
CA ALA A 169 -10.12 -10.16 -3.05
C ALA A 169 -10.08 -11.57 -2.44
N THR A 170 -8.86 -12.10 -2.20
CA THR A 170 -8.68 -13.45 -1.67
C THR A 170 -9.23 -13.58 -0.26
N SER A 171 -9.02 -12.58 0.60
CA SER A 171 -9.55 -12.62 1.97
C SER A 171 -11.07 -12.59 2.01
N TYR A 172 -11.70 -11.77 1.16
CA TYR A 172 -13.15 -11.74 1.01
C TYR A 172 -13.68 -13.07 0.48
N ALA A 173 -13.11 -13.59 -0.62
CA ALA A 173 -13.53 -14.85 -1.22
C ALA A 173 -13.43 -16.02 -0.23
N LEU A 174 -12.32 -16.15 0.51
CA LEU A 174 -12.16 -17.21 1.51
C LEU A 174 -13.12 -17.08 2.70
N ASN A 175 -13.46 -15.85 3.11
CA ASN A 175 -14.46 -15.65 4.14
C ASN A 175 -15.86 -16.03 3.65
N GLN A 176 -16.27 -15.57 2.47
CA GLN A 176 -17.58 -15.89 1.91
C GLN A 176 -17.75 -17.38 1.63
N LEU A 177 -16.73 -18.06 1.11
CA LEU A 177 -16.75 -19.52 0.92
C LEU A 177 -16.92 -20.28 2.24
N SER A 178 -16.35 -19.75 3.32
CA SER A 178 -16.44 -20.34 4.66
C SER A 178 -17.77 -20.04 5.35
N GLU A 179 -18.38 -18.88 5.10
CA GLU A 179 -19.63 -18.45 5.74
C GLU A 179 -20.87 -18.97 4.99
N GLN A 180 -20.85 -18.96 3.65
CA GLN A 180 -21.97 -19.39 2.81
C GLN A 180 -21.85 -20.85 2.36
N LYS A 181 -21.14 -21.68 3.13
CA LYS A 181 -20.86 -23.07 2.78
C LYS A 181 -22.12 -23.86 2.43
N GLU A 182 -23.14 -23.78 3.28
CA GLU A 182 -24.38 -24.56 3.13
C GLU A 182 -25.11 -24.22 1.84
N MET A 183 -25.15 -22.92 1.49
CA MET A 183 -25.73 -22.44 0.24
C MET A 183 -24.96 -22.98 -0.99
N ILE A 184 -23.63 -22.97 -0.93
CA ILE A 184 -22.78 -23.47 -2.02
C ILE A 184 -22.96 -24.98 -2.20
N GLU A 185 -22.98 -25.75 -1.12
CA GLU A 185 -23.23 -27.20 -1.16
C GLU A 185 -24.63 -27.53 -1.65
N MET A 186 -25.63 -26.72 -1.31
CA MET A 186 -26.98 -26.82 -1.87
C MET A 186 -26.97 -26.64 -3.39
N TYR A 187 -26.35 -25.58 -3.91
CA TYR A 187 -26.25 -25.38 -5.37
C TYR A 187 -25.55 -26.54 -6.09
N LEU A 188 -24.46 -27.04 -5.52
CA LEU A 188 -23.74 -28.20 -6.06
C LEU A 188 -24.61 -29.47 -6.04
N SER A 189 -25.44 -29.65 -5.01
CA SER A 189 -26.38 -30.77 -4.90
C SER A 189 -27.52 -30.70 -5.92
N PHE A 190 -27.92 -29.49 -6.33
CA PHE A 190 -28.86 -29.25 -7.44
C PHE A 190 -28.20 -29.36 -8.83
N GLY A 191 -26.93 -29.75 -8.91
CA GLY A 191 -26.21 -29.98 -10.17
C GLY A 191 -25.51 -28.74 -10.74
N ALA A 192 -25.38 -27.65 -9.97
CA ALA A 192 -24.62 -26.49 -10.42
C ALA A 192 -23.14 -26.83 -10.66
N SER A 193 -22.56 -26.26 -11.72
CA SER A 193 -21.13 -26.35 -11.96
C SER A 193 -20.34 -25.56 -10.90
N ARG A 194 -19.05 -25.89 -10.74
CA ARG A 194 -18.14 -25.16 -9.83
C ARG A 194 -18.14 -23.64 -10.06
N TRP A 195 -18.27 -23.24 -11.32
CA TRP A 195 -18.21 -21.85 -11.71
C TRP A 195 -19.53 -21.17 -11.39
N GLU A 196 -20.67 -21.81 -11.61
CA GLU A 196 -21.99 -21.27 -11.27
C GLU A 196 -22.16 -21.08 -9.76
N ALA A 197 -21.77 -22.09 -8.96
CA ALA A 197 -21.83 -22.00 -7.50
C ALA A 197 -20.89 -20.91 -6.94
N GLY A 198 -19.74 -20.72 -7.59
CA GLY A 198 -18.70 -19.79 -7.14
C GLY A 198 -18.79 -18.36 -7.69
N ARG A 199 -19.47 -18.15 -8.82
CA ARG A 199 -19.57 -16.88 -9.53
C ARG A 199 -20.03 -15.70 -8.66
N PRO A 200 -21.08 -15.79 -7.82
CA PRO A 200 -21.51 -14.63 -7.03
C PRO A 200 -20.43 -14.16 -6.06
N VAL A 201 -19.72 -15.11 -5.43
CA VAL A 201 -18.59 -14.80 -4.54
C VAL A 201 -17.43 -14.17 -5.31
N ALA A 202 -17.08 -14.73 -6.47
CA ALA A 202 -15.99 -14.25 -7.30
C ALA A 202 -16.24 -12.81 -7.81
N VAL A 203 -17.43 -12.53 -8.34
CA VAL A 203 -17.79 -11.21 -8.87
C VAL A 203 -17.71 -10.15 -7.79
N GLU A 204 -18.27 -10.42 -6.61
CA GLU A 204 -18.24 -9.44 -5.52
C GLU A 204 -16.83 -9.26 -4.96
N ALA A 205 -16.02 -10.32 -4.87
CA ALA A 205 -14.62 -10.23 -4.48
C ALA A 205 -13.80 -9.32 -5.41
N ILE A 206 -13.98 -9.50 -6.73
CA ILE A 206 -13.30 -8.69 -7.76
C ILE A 206 -13.76 -7.24 -7.66
N ARG A 207 -15.08 -7.01 -7.52
CA ARG A 207 -15.65 -5.67 -7.39
C ARG A 207 -15.04 -4.92 -6.20
N LEU A 208 -15.08 -5.52 -5.01
CA LEU A 208 -14.56 -4.93 -3.78
C LEU A 208 -13.06 -4.62 -3.88
N ALA A 209 -12.28 -5.50 -4.52
CA ALA A 209 -10.85 -5.31 -4.70
C ALA A 209 -10.50 -4.18 -5.70
N MET A 210 -11.36 -3.92 -6.68
CA MET A 210 -11.14 -2.88 -7.69
C MET A 210 -11.64 -1.49 -7.27
N LEU A 211 -12.51 -1.40 -6.26
CA LEU A 211 -13.05 -0.12 -5.76
C LEU A 211 -11.97 0.93 -5.44
N PRO A 212 -10.85 0.61 -4.74
CA PRO A 212 -9.82 1.60 -4.45
C PRO A 212 -9.20 2.20 -5.72
N THR A 213 -8.94 1.36 -6.74
CA THR A 213 -8.36 1.79 -8.02
C THR A 213 -9.32 2.69 -8.79
N ILE A 214 -10.60 2.33 -8.84
CA ILE A 214 -11.65 3.13 -9.50
C ILE A 214 -11.81 4.48 -8.79
N ASN A 215 -11.92 4.46 -7.46
CA ASN A 215 -12.08 5.68 -6.67
C ASN A 215 -10.88 6.61 -6.82
N ALA A 216 -9.65 6.06 -6.84
CA ALA A 216 -8.45 6.85 -7.08
C ALA A 216 -8.50 7.53 -8.45
N MET A 217 -8.90 6.81 -9.51
CA MET A 217 -9.05 7.37 -10.86
C MET A 217 -10.08 8.52 -10.93
N SER A 218 -11.15 8.46 -10.14
CA SER A 218 -12.19 9.50 -10.15
C SER A 218 -11.75 10.82 -9.50
N ILE A 219 -10.78 10.79 -8.58
CA ILE A 219 -10.34 11.98 -7.82
C ILE A 219 -8.98 12.52 -8.27
N ILE A 220 -8.19 11.71 -8.98
CA ILE A 220 -6.83 12.06 -9.40
C ILE A 220 -6.85 13.23 -10.38
N GLY A 221 -6.07 14.27 -10.10
CA GLY A 221 -6.04 15.51 -10.89
C GLY A 221 -7.15 16.52 -10.58
N LEU A 222 -8.18 16.14 -9.82
CA LEU A 222 -9.19 17.10 -9.29
C LEU A 222 -8.90 17.47 -7.84
N ILE A 223 -8.69 16.48 -6.98
CA ILE A 223 -8.47 16.66 -5.54
C ILE A 223 -7.05 16.23 -5.16
N ALA A 224 -6.61 15.09 -5.70
CA ALA A 224 -5.31 14.51 -5.37
C ALA A 224 -4.31 14.70 -6.51
N ILE A 225 -3.16 15.32 -6.21
CA ILE A 225 -2.02 15.36 -7.11
C ILE A 225 -1.09 14.18 -6.77
N PRO A 226 -0.80 13.28 -7.72
CA PRO A 226 0.03 12.12 -7.46
C PRO A 226 1.47 12.50 -7.11
N GLY A 227 2.06 11.81 -6.13
CA GLY A 227 3.40 12.12 -5.65
C GLY A 227 4.49 12.02 -6.74
N MET A 228 4.39 11.06 -7.66
CA MET A 228 5.34 10.97 -8.79
C MET A 228 5.19 12.17 -9.73
N MET A 229 3.96 12.59 -10.04
CA MET A 229 3.69 13.75 -10.89
C MET A 229 4.24 15.02 -10.25
N THR A 230 3.96 15.26 -8.96
CA THR A 230 4.56 16.37 -8.20
C THR A 230 6.08 16.29 -8.19
N GLY A 231 6.65 15.10 -7.98
CA GLY A 231 8.09 14.88 -7.98
C GLY A 231 8.75 15.21 -9.33
N GLN A 232 8.12 14.86 -10.44
CA GLN A 232 8.59 15.23 -11.79
C GLN A 232 8.50 16.73 -12.03
N ILE A 233 7.42 17.37 -11.60
CA ILE A 233 7.24 18.83 -11.72
C ILE A 233 8.31 19.58 -10.90
N ILE A 234 8.54 19.18 -9.65
CA ILE A 234 9.59 19.76 -8.79
C ILE A 234 10.98 19.47 -9.38
N GLY A 235 11.17 18.30 -10.00
CA GLY A 235 12.39 17.93 -10.70
C GLY A 235 12.62 18.67 -12.04
N GLY A 236 11.78 19.63 -12.40
CA GLY A 236 11.94 20.46 -13.60
C GLY A 236 11.46 19.80 -14.90
N ALA A 237 10.74 18.69 -14.85
CA ALA A 237 10.16 18.07 -16.05
C ALA A 237 9.01 18.94 -16.61
N PRO A 238 8.78 18.94 -17.94
CA PRO A 238 7.63 19.59 -18.53
C PRO A 238 6.32 19.06 -17.92
N ILE A 239 5.47 19.97 -17.43
CA ILE A 239 4.21 19.63 -16.74
C ILE A 239 3.34 18.71 -17.60
N MET A 240 3.23 19.02 -18.90
CA MET A 240 2.39 18.26 -19.83
C MET A 240 2.89 16.81 -20.01
N ASP A 241 4.20 16.59 -19.92
CA ASP A 241 4.75 15.23 -19.98
C ASP A 241 4.44 14.49 -18.68
N ALA A 242 4.61 15.13 -17.52
CA ALA A 242 4.25 14.54 -16.23
C ALA A 242 2.76 14.12 -16.16
N VAL A 243 1.86 14.93 -16.71
CA VAL A 243 0.42 14.60 -16.83
C VAL A 243 0.21 13.34 -17.66
N LYS A 244 0.80 13.26 -18.86
CA LYS A 244 0.66 12.10 -19.76
C LYS A 244 1.24 10.83 -19.12
N TYR A 245 2.41 10.95 -18.50
CA TYR A 245 3.04 9.84 -17.76
C TYR A 245 2.11 9.32 -16.66
N GLN A 246 1.53 10.22 -15.86
CA GLN A 246 0.64 9.83 -14.77
C GLN A 246 -0.65 9.15 -15.27
N GLN A 247 -1.24 9.63 -16.38
CA GLN A 247 -2.39 9.00 -17.02
C GLN A 247 -2.08 7.56 -17.45
N ILE A 248 -0.94 7.36 -18.15
CA ILE A 248 -0.50 6.04 -18.61
C ILE A 248 -0.29 5.11 -17.42
N ILE A 249 0.41 5.55 -16.38
CA ILE A 249 0.68 4.75 -15.18
C ILE A 249 -0.62 4.34 -14.48
N MET A 250 -1.62 5.21 -14.39
CA MET A 250 -2.89 4.83 -13.78
C MET A 250 -3.62 3.74 -14.58
N PHE A 251 -3.62 3.83 -15.91
CA PHE A 251 -4.18 2.77 -16.75
C PHE A 251 -3.42 1.46 -16.60
N MET A 252 -2.09 1.50 -16.51
CA MET A 252 -1.25 0.33 -16.25
C MET A 252 -1.55 -0.30 -14.87
N ILE A 253 -1.67 0.51 -13.82
CA ILE A 253 -2.03 0.03 -12.47
C ILE A 253 -3.39 -0.67 -12.51
N SER A 254 -4.39 -0.07 -13.15
CA SER A 254 -5.72 -0.66 -13.25
C SER A 254 -5.73 -1.98 -14.02
N ALA A 255 -5.08 -2.02 -15.18
CA ALA A 255 -4.99 -3.23 -15.99
C ALA A 255 -4.24 -4.37 -15.26
N SER A 256 -3.09 -4.05 -14.66
CA SER A 256 -2.29 -5.04 -13.90
C SER A 256 -3.05 -5.58 -12.69
N THR A 257 -3.73 -4.68 -11.96
CA THR A 257 -4.52 -5.03 -10.78
C THR A 257 -5.71 -5.92 -11.16
N ALA A 258 -6.45 -5.55 -12.21
CA ALA A 258 -7.58 -6.35 -12.69
C ALA A 258 -7.15 -7.76 -13.10
N LEU A 259 -6.07 -7.89 -13.89
CA LEU A 259 -5.54 -9.19 -14.30
C LEU A 259 -5.05 -10.02 -13.11
N GLY A 260 -4.35 -9.41 -12.16
CA GLY A 260 -3.85 -10.09 -10.96
C GLY A 260 -4.99 -10.58 -10.05
N VAL A 261 -6.02 -9.76 -9.85
CA VAL A 261 -7.20 -10.13 -9.05
C VAL A 261 -8.01 -11.22 -9.75
N LEU A 262 -8.29 -11.08 -11.04
CA LEU A 262 -9.04 -12.08 -11.82
C LEU A 262 -8.35 -13.45 -11.78
N SER A 263 -7.05 -13.50 -12.06
CA SER A 263 -6.29 -14.75 -12.04
C SER A 263 -6.20 -15.36 -10.65
N SER A 264 -5.98 -14.54 -9.61
CA SER A 264 -5.95 -15.02 -8.22
C SER A 264 -7.29 -15.60 -7.76
N ILE A 265 -8.40 -14.91 -8.04
CA ILE A 265 -9.75 -15.38 -7.69
C ILE A 265 -10.11 -16.62 -8.48
N PHE A 266 -9.80 -16.67 -9.78
CA PHE A 266 -10.05 -17.86 -10.59
C PHE A 266 -9.36 -19.08 -9.99
N VAL A 267 -8.07 -18.99 -9.67
CA VAL A 267 -7.34 -20.10 -9.03
C VAL A 267 -7.91 -20.42 -7.64
N CYS A 268 -8.29 -19.42 -6.85
CA CYS A 268 -8.90 -19.61 -5.54
C CYS A 268 -10.20 -20.45 -5.62
N MET A 269 -11.09 -20.12 -6.56
CA MET A 269 -12.37 -20.82 -6.73
C MET A 269 -12.17 -22.28 -7.17
N PHE A 270 -11.28 -22.52 -8.14
CA PHE A 270 -10.97 -23.87 -8.62
C PHE A 270 -10.21 -24.72 -7.60
N THR A 271 -9.50 -24.09 -6.65
CA THR A 271 -8.77 -24.80 -5.60
C THR A 271 -9.65 -25.17 -4.42
N CYS A 272 -10.62 -24.31 -4.08
CA CYS A 272 -11.53 -24.51 -2.94
C CYS A 272 -12.73 -25.41 -3.28
N ILE A 273 -13.21 -25.40 -4.53
CA ILE A 273 -14.29 -26.26 -5.02
C ILE A 273 -13.66 -27.36 -5.89
N ASP A 274 -13.64 -28.60 -5.40
CA ASP A 274 -12.96 -29.71 -6.07
C ASP A 274 -13.70 -30.17 -7.35
N ASN A 275 -13.01 -30.91 -8.22
CA ASN A 275 -13.59 -31.53 -9.43
C ASN A 275 -14.78 -32.45 -9.11
N SER A 276 -14.86 -32.99 -7.88
CA SER A 276 -15.96 -33.81 -7.40
C SER A 276 -17.15 -33.03 -6.84
N HIS A 277 -17.29 -31.73 -7.16
CA HIS A 277 -18.40 -30.87 -6.72
C HIS A 277 -18.56 -30.85 -5.19
N ARG A 278 -17.45 -30.75 -4.46
CA ARG A 278 -17.43 -30.65 -2.99
C ARG A 278 -16.58 -29.47 -2.57
N LEU A 279 -17.05 -28.74 -1.56
CA LEU A 279 -16.27 -27.69 -0.93
C LEU A 279 -15.23 -28.34 0.01
N ARG A 280 -13.95 -28.14 -0.29
CA ARG A 280 -12.85 -28.71 0.50
C ARG A 280 -12.46 -27.79 1.66
N ASN A 281 -13.21 -27.91 2.75
CA ASN A 281 -12.91 -27.23 4.02
C ASN A 281 -11.54 -27.61 4.59
N ASP A 282 -11.06 -28.82 4.30
CA ASP A 282 -9.74 -29.31 4.68
C ASP A 282 -8.59 -28.49 4.08
N ARG A 283 -8.85 -27.78 2.99
CA ARG A 283 -7.87 -26.88 2.34
C ARG A 283 -7.91 -25.46 2.88
N ILE A 284 -8.96 -25.07 3.60
CA ILE A 284 -9.09 -23.73 4.21
C ILE A 284 -8.54 -23.80 5.63
N SER A 285 -7.22 -23.61 5.77
CA SER A 285 -6.59 -23.58 7.08
C SER A 285 -6.63 -22.18 7.67
N SER A 286 -7.16 -22.07 8.89
CA SER A 286 -7.06 -20.85 9.72
C SER A 286 -5.78 -20.80 10.55
N SER A 287 -4.81 -21.71 10.30
CA SER A 287 -3.59 -21.80 11.11
C SER A 287 -2.73 -20.54 10.94
N LYS A 288 -2.55 -19.82 12.06
CA LYS A 288 -1.64 -18.66 12.16
C LYS A 288 -0.20 -19.14 11.91
N PRO A 289 0.60 -18.45 11.08
CA PRO A 289 2.04 -18.75 10.99
C PRO A 289 2.73 -18.55 12.34
N TRP A 290 3.78 -19.32 12.60
CA TRP A 290 4.59 -19.20 13.82
C TRP A 290 5.14 -17.77 14.05
N ILE A 291 5.39 -17.01 12.97
CA ILE A 291 5.84 -15.61 13.01
C ILE A 291 4.78 -14.69 13.63
N PHE A 292 3.49 -14.98 13.44
CA PHE A 292 2.40 -14.20 14.03
C PHE A 292 2.17 -14.55 15.49
N ALA A 293 2.39 -15.80 15.89
CA ALA A 293 2.42 -16.15 17.31
C ALA A 293 3.51 -15.34 18.04
N LYS A 294 4.70 -15.22 17.44
CA LYS A 294 5.82 -14.45 18.01
C LYS A 294 5.61 -12.93 17.95
N LYS A 295 4.97 -12.41 16.90
CA LYS A 295 4.54 -11.00 16.82
C LYS A 295 3.47 -10.69 17.85
N ASP A 296 2.47 -11.55 18.01
CA ASP A 296 1.41 -11.42 19.03
C ASP A 296 2.02 -11.48 20.44
N GLU A 297 3.03 -12.31 20.67
CA GLU A 297 3.80 -12.38 21.92
C GLU A 297 4.58 -11.07 22.20
N PHE A 298 5.28 -10.54 21.20
CA PHE A 298 5.99 -9.26 21.30
C PHE A 298 5.03 -8.09 21.54
N LEU A 299 3.91 -8.06 20.81
CA LEU A 299 2.84 -7.07 20.97
C LEU A 299 2.18 -7.16 22.35
N ASN A 300 2.02 -8.38 22.90
CA ASN A 300 1.51 -8.58 24.25
C ASN A 300 2.52 -8.12 25.31
N ASN A 301 3.82 -8.25 25.07
CA ASN A 301 4.86 -7.70 25.96
C ASN A 301 4.86 -6.17 25.94
N ILE A 302 4.71 -5.56 24.76
CA ILE A 302 4.57 -4.09 24.65
C ILE A 302 3.25 -3.61 25.29
N LYS A 303 2.12 -4.29 25.06
CA LYS A 303 0.84 -3.98 25.72
C LYS A 303 0.97 -4.03 27.24
N ARG A 304 1.65 -5.02 27.80
CA ARG A 304 1.93 -5.10 29.24
C ARG A 304 2.76 -3.90 29.72
N GLY A 305 3.78 -3.49 28.95
CA GLY A 305 4.55 -2.27 29.22
C GLY A 305 3.72 -0.99 29.20
N ILE A 306 2.82 -0.84 28.22
CA ILE A 306 1.96 0.34 28.07
C ILE A 306 0.85 0.39 29.12
N ILE A 307 0.26 -0.75 29.49
CA ILE A 307 -0.70 -0.85 30.60
C ILE A 307 0.00 -0.50 31.92
N GLY A 308 1.24 -0.95 32.10
CA GLY A 308 2.09 -0.54 33.22
C GLY A 308 2.31 0.98 33.25
N LEU A 309 2.65 1.58 32.11
CA LEU A 309 2.84 3.03 32.00
C LEU A 309 1.54 3.82 32.22
N LYS A 310 0.41 3.32 31.73
CA LYS A 310 -0.92 3.90 31.97
C LYS A 310 -1.26 3.88 33.45
N ASN A 311 -1.02 2.77 34.15
CA ASN A 311 -1.26 2.67 35.59
C ASN A 311 -0.31 3.58 36.39
N ILE A 312 0.95 3.74 35.96
CA ILE A 312 1.91 4.67 36.57
C ILE A 312 1.45 6.13 36.37
N LEU A 313 1.05 6.50 35.15
CA LEU A 313 0.55 7.85 34.86
C LEU A 313 -0.76 8.14 35.61
N LEU A 314 -1.66 7.17 35.71
CA LEU A 314 -2.90 7.31 36.49
C LEU A 314 -2.59 7.49 37.98
N CYS A 315 -1.66 6.71 38.54
CA CYS A 315 -1.17 6.87 39.91
C CYS A 315 -0.51 8.23 40.15
N CYS A 316 0.33 8.70 39.24
CA CYS A 316 0.94 10.02 39.33
C CYS A 316 -0.11 11.14 39.22
N PHE A 317 -1.15 10.97 38.41
CA PHE A 317 -2.23 11.95 38.28
C PHE A 317 -3.08 12.01 39.55
N ILE A 318 -3.47 10.87 40.11
CA ILE A 318 -4.20 10.78 41.38
C ILE A 318 -3.36 11.38 42.53
N LYS A 319 -2.07 11.02 42.61
CA LYS A 319 -1.16 11.55 43.62
C LYS A 319 -0.95 13.06 43.49
N LYS A 320 -1.07 13.62 42.29
CA LYS A 320 -0.97 15.07 42.06
C LYS A 320 -2.25 15.79 42.51
N VAL A 321 -3.42 15.17 42.31
CA VAL A 321 -4.72 15.68 42.82
C VAL A 321 -4.75 15.65 44.35
N ASP A 322 -4.30 14.57 44.99
CA ASP A 322 -4.27 14.47 46.46
C ASP A 322 -3.36 15.52 47.11
N VAL A 323 -2.20 15.82 46.51
CA VAL A 323 -1.25 16.84 47.00
C VAL A 323 -1.83 18.26 46.87
N GLU A 324 -2.65 18.51 45.85
CA GLU A 324 -3.29 19.81 45.64
C GLU A 324 -4.45 20.05 46.63
N GLU A 325 -5.19 18.99 46.98
CA GLU A 325 -6.24 19.02 48.02
C GLU A 325 -5.65 19.21 49.44
N GLU A 326 -4.53 18.56 49.76
CA GLU A 326 -3.85 18.72 51.06
C GLU A 326 -3.26 20.13 51.22
N SER A 327 -2.78 20.73 50.13
CA SER A 327 -2.28 22.12 50.10
C SER A 327 -3.38 23.16 50.29
N LEU A 328 -4.58 22.92 49.73
CA LEU A 328 -5.77 23.76 49.90
C LEU A 328 -6.39 23.64 51.29
N GLY A 329 -6.35 22.44 51.90
CA GLY A 329 -6.78 22.22 53.29
C GLY A 329 -5.91 22.94 54.32
N LEU A 330 -4.59 22.98 54.11
CA LEU A 330 -3.64 23.66 55.00
C LEU A 330 -3.68 25.19 54.92
N LEU A 331 -4.16 25.76 53.80
CA LEU A 331 -4.38 27.21 53.67
C LEU A 331 -5.70 27.68 54.32
N SER A 332 -6.70 26.79 54.44
CA SER A 332 -7.97 27.09 55.13
C SER A 332 -7.84 27.08 56.66
N SER A 333 -6.93 26.27 57.21
CA SER A 333 -6.69 26.18 58.67
C SER A 333 -5.79 27.28 59.24
N ARG A 334 -5.27 28.21 58.41
CA ARG A 334 -4.30 29.26 58.81
C ARG A 334 -4.88 30.68 58.75
N ASN A 335 -6.19 30.82 58.51
CA ASN A 335 -6.97 32.05 58.68
C ASN A 335 -7.93 31.92 59.85
#